data_AF-A0A525HM09-F1
#
_entry.id   AF-A0A525HM09-F1
#
_cell.length_a   1.000
_cell.length_b   1.000
_cell.length_c   1.000
_cell.angle_alpha   90.00
_cell.angle_beta   90.00
_cell.angle_gamma   90.00
#
_symmetry.space_group_name_H-M   'P 1'
#
loop_
_entity.id
_entity.type
_entity.pdbx_description
1 polymer ?
#
loop_
_entity_poly.entity_id
_entity_poly.type
_entity_poly.pdbx_seq_one_letter_code
_entity_poly.pdbx_strand_id
1 'polypeptide(L)'
;MYESDKSAKEVLFCLQNKNNVPALEQADGSHVVLIKNGYGGVAIAITVHERGTGSRTEVRNQFGIIGAAWKQCIGTQVSGPAN
;
A
#
# COMPACT_ATOMS: atom_id res chain seq x y z
N MET A 1 4.04 -9.00 3.03
CA MET A 1 3.58 -7.98 4.00
C MET A 1 4.74 -7.04 4.25
N TYR A 2 4.47 -5.78 4.61
CA TYR A 2 5.48 -4.78 4.90
C TYR A 2 5.17 -4.09 6.23
N GLU A 3 6.20 -3.71 6.96
CA GLU A 3 6.07 -2.98 8.24
C GLU A 3 6.93 -1.72 8.21
N SER A 4 6.41 -0.63 8.80
CA SER A 4 7.10 0.65 8.90
C SER A 4 6.87 1.30 10.25
N ASP A 5 7.87 2.02 10.75
CA ASP A 5 7.73 2.90 11.92
C ASP A 5 6.94 4.18 11.59
N LYS A 6 6.68 4.44 10.30
CA LYS A 6 5.83 5.55 9.87
C LYS A 6 4.37 5.24 10.13
N SER A 7 3.62 6.27 10.52
CA SER A 7 2.18 6.17 10.71
C SER A 7 1.46 5.78 9.41
N ALA A 8 0.29 5.16 9.52
CA ALA A 8 -0.54 4.84 8.35
C ALA A 8 -0.84 6.09 7.52
N LYS A 9 -1.08 7.23 8.17
CA LYS A 9 -1.31 8.53 7.52
C LYS A 9 -0.14 8.97 6.64
N GLU A 10 1.10 8.83 7.11
CA GLU A 10 2.30 9.18 6.33
C GLU A 10 2.49 8.24 5.13
N VAL A 11 2.28 6.94 5.33
CA VAL A 11 2.35 5.95 4.24
C VAL A 11 1.29 6.25 3.19
N LEU A 12 0.04 6.51 3.60
CA LEU A 12 -1.06 6.87 2.71
C LEU A 12 -0.81 8.18 1.99
N PHE A 13 -0.27 9.20 2.67
CA PHE A 13 0.09 10.46 2.03
C PHE A 13 1.13 10.24 0.92
N CYS A 14 2.19 9.46 1.19
CA CYS A 14 3.19 9.14 0.17
C CYS A 14 2.55 8.37 -1.00
N LEU A 15 1.76 7.33 -0.72
CA LEU A 15 1.14 6.50 -1.76
C LEU A 15 0.24 7.33 -2.68
N GLN A 16 -0.60 8.20 -2.11
CA GLN A 16 -1.51 9.05 -2.88
C GLN A 16 -0.75 10.04 -3.77
N ASN A 17 0.26 10.71 -3.24
CA ASN A 17 1.01 11.73 -3.99
C ASN A 17 1.93 11.11 -5.05
N LYS A 18 2.65 10.02 -4.73
CA LYS A 18 3.61 9.40 -5.67
C LYS A 18 2.94 8.64 -6.80
N ASN A 19 1.71 8.17 -6.60
CA ASN A 19 1.00 7.35 -7.59
C ASN A 19 -0.23 8.07 -8.17
N ASN A 20 -0.54 9.29 -7.71
CA ASN A 20 -1.69 10.10 -8.12
C ASN A 20 -3.02 9.32 -8.07
N VAL A 21 -3.29 8.71 -6.92
CA VAL A 21 -4.47 7.87 -6.68
C VAL A 21 -5.04 8.19 -5.30
N PRO A 22 -6.37 8.13 -5.10
CA PRO A 22 -6.96 8.30 -3.79
C PRO A 22 -6.74 7.07 -2.90
N ALA A 23 -6.78 7.28 -1.58
CA ALA A 23 -6.97 6.22 -0.60
C ALA A 23 -8.47 6.05 -0.30
N LEU A 24 -8.93 4.80 -0.25
CA LEU A 24 -10.31 4.43 0.07
C LEU A 24 -10.35 3.83 1.47
N GLU A 25 -11.04 4.48 2.40
CA GLU A 25 -11.25 3.98 3.75
C GLU A 25 -12.16 2.74 3.72
N GLN A 26 -11.83 1.73 4.53
CA GLN A 26 -12.61 0.52 4.73
C GLN A 26 -13.33 0.56 6.08
N ALA A 27 -14.36 -0.28 6.23
CA ALA A 27 -15.14 -0.39 7.46
C ALA A 27 -14.33 -0.84 8.68
N ASP A 28 -13.18 -1.50 8.49
CA ASP A 28 -12.26 -1.91 9.56
C ASP A 28 -11.23 -0.81 9.94
N GLY A 29 -11.36 0.39 9.37
CA GLY A 29 -10.44 1.52 9.57
C GLY A 29 -9.15 1.42 8.74
N SER A 30 -8.94 0.31 8.02
CA SER A 30 -7.84 0.22 7.05
C SER A 30 -8.13 1.06 5.81
N HIS A 31 -7.10 1.33 5.02
CA HIS A 31 -7.24 2.10 3.79
C HIS A 31 -6.65 1.34 2.61
N VAL A 32 -7.35 1.33 1.48
CA VAL A 32 -6.86 0.74 0.24
C VAL A 32 -6.52 1.79 -0.80
N VAL A 33 -5.34 1.63 -1.39
CA VAL A 33 -4.89 2.36 -2.56
C VAL A 33 -4.86 1.42 -3.76
N LEU A 34 -5.57 1.76 -4.83
CA LEU A 34 -5.65 0.98 -6.06
C LEU A 34 -4.80 1.65 -7.15
N ILE A 35 -3.67 1.03 -7.50
CA ILE A 35 -2.78 1.55 -8.54
C ILE A 35 -3.11 0.85 -9.86
N LYS A 36 -3.46 1.66 -10.86
CA LYS A 36 -3.84 1.18 -12.20
C LYS A 36 -2.62 1.14 -13.14
N ASN A 37 -2.65 0.21 -14.10
CA ASN A 37 -1.69 0.19 -15.21
C ASN A 37 -2.06 1.24 -16.28
N GLY A 38 -1.23 1.35 -17.32
CA GLY A 38 -1.46 2.29 -18.43
C GLY A 38 -2.73 2.04 -19.25
N TYR A 39 -3.41 0.90 -19.04
CA TYR A 39 -4.66 0.54 -19.70
C TYR A 39 -5.90 0.75 -18.79
N GLY A 40 -5.70 1.29 -17.58
CA GLY A 40 -6.77 1.58 -16.62
C GLY A 40 -7.21 0.41 -15.73
N GLY A 41 -6.61 -0.78 -15.89
CA GLY A 41 -6.86 -1.93 -15.01
C GLY A 41 -6.06 -1.84 -13.71
N VAL A 42 -6.64 -2.30 -12.59
CA VAL A 42 -5.93 -2.34 -11.30
C VAL A 42 -4.79 -3.36 -11.39
N ALA A 43 -3.55 -2.89 -11.21
CA ALA A 43 -2.36 -3.73 -11.22
C ALA A 43 -1.98 -4.16 -9.80
N ILE A 44 -2.09 -3.23 -8.84
CA ILE A 44 -1.73 -3.44 -7.44
C ILE A 44 -2.82 -2.84 -6.55
N ALA A 45 -3.25 -3.60 -5.54
CA ALA A 45 -4.00 -3.10 -4.41
C ALA A 45 -3.11 -3.11 -3.16
N ILE A 46 -3.03 -1.96 -2.47
CA ILE A 46 -2.22 -1.77 -1.27
C ILE A 46 -3.16 -1.44 -0.12
N THR A 47 -3.25 -2.32 0.87
CA THR A 47 -4.01 -2.07 2.10
C THR A 47 -3.05 -1.61 3.19
N VAL A 48 -3.35 -0.49 3.84
CA VAL A 48 -2.57 0.07 4.95
C VAL A 48 -3.41 -0.01 6.22
N HIS A 49 -2.83 -0.60 7.26
CA HIS A 49 -3.40 -0.72 8.60
C HIS A 49 -2.56 0.09 9.59
N GLU A 50 -3.23 0.73 10.55
CA GLU A 50 -2.56 1.31 11.72
C GLU A 50 -1.99 0.21 12.62
N ARG A 51 -0.80 0.45 13.18
CA ARG A 51 -0.16 -0.45 14.14
C ARG A 51 0.62 0.35 15.18
N GLY A 52 -0.05 0.75 16.26
CA GLY A 52 0.55 1.59 17.29
C GLY A 52 1.03 2.92 16.68
N THR A 53 2.32 3.23 16.82
CA THR A 53 2.92 4.41 16.18
C THR A 53 3.29 4.19 14.71
N GLY A 54 3.33 2.93 14.26
CA GLY A 54 3.72 2.55 12.91
C GLY A 54 2.56 2.09 12.04
N SER A 55 2.89 1.35 10.99
CA SER A 55 1.92 0.81 10.03
C SER A 55 2.30 -0.57 9.52
N ARG A 56 1.25 -1.33 9.18
CA ARG A 56 1.34 -2.60 8.45
C ARG A 56 0.74 -2.40 7.07
N THR A 57 1.44 -2.85 6.03
CA THR A 57 0.96 -2.78 4.66
C THR A 57 0.87 -4.17 4.03
N GLU A 58 -0.27 -4.46 3.42
CA GLU A 58 -0.50 -5.62 2.57
C GLU A 58 -0.51 -5.21 1.11
N VAL A 59 0.24 -5.93 0.28
CA VAL A 59 0.33 -5.66 -1.16
C VAL A 59 -0.21 -6.87 -1.89
N ARG A 60 -1.26 -6.69 -2.68
CA ARG A 60 -1.89 -7.72 -3.50
C ARG A 60 -1.65 -7.34 -4.97
N ASN A 61 -0.76 -8.08 -5.62
CA ASN A 61 -0.49 -7.91 -7.05
C ASN A 61 -1.53 -8.70 -7.83
N GLN A 62 -2.21 -8.05 -8.77
CA GLN A 62 -3.12 -8.74 -9.68
C GLN A 62 -2.49 -8.92 -11.06
N PHE A 63 -2.15 -7.87 -11.82
CA PHE A 63 -1.65 -8.05 -13.20
C PHE A 63 -0.85 -6.86 -13.77
N GLY A 64 0.11 -7.17 -14.66
CA GLY A 64 0.76 -6.19 -15.56
C GLY A 64 2.06 -5.56 -15.04
N ILE A 65 2.78 -4.88 -15.94
CA ILE A 65 3.98 -4.10 -15.60
C ILE A 65 3.52 -2.77 -15.02
N ILE A 66 4.00 -2.47 -13.82
CA ILE A 66 3.76 -1.17 -13.17
C ILE A 66 5.05 -0.65 -12.54
N GLY A 67 5.19 0.67 -12.52
CA GLY A 67 6.33 1.33 -11.91
C GLY A 67 6.47 1.00 -10.42
N ALA A 68 7.69 1.13 -9.91
CA ALA A 68 8.03 0.79 -8.53
C ALA A 68 7.91 1.96 -7.54
N ALA A 69 7.28 3.08 -7.92
CA ALA A 69 7.20 4.30 -7.10
C ALA A 69 6.57 4.04 -5.71
N TRP A 70 5.53 3.20 -5.66
CA TRP A 70 4.88 2.77 -4.42
C TRP A 70 5.84 2.12 -3.40
N LYS A 71 6.91 1.45 -3.86
CA LYS A 71 7.88 0.81 -2.96
C LYS A 71 8.64 1.80 -2.09
N GLN A 72 8.72 3.08 -2.49
CA GLN A 72 9.35 4.13 -1.69
C GLN A 72 8.49 4.58 -0.50
N CYS A 73 7.19 4.27 -0.53
CA CYS A 73 6.23 4.74 0.48
C CYS A 73 6.01 3.75 1.60
N ILE A 74 6.24 2.48 1.35
CA ILE A 74 6.03 1.40 2.31
C ILE A 74 7.34 1.06 3.01
N GLY A 75 7.24 0.37 4.15
CA GLY A 75 8.41 -0.03 4.92
C GLY A 75 9.08 -1.31 4.44
N THR A 76 9.74 -2.00 5.36
CA THR A 76 10.55 -3.18 5.07
C THR A 76 9.65 -4.39 4.82
N GLN A 77 9.98 -5.19 3.81
CA GLN A 77 9.28 -6.45 3.58
C GLN A 77 9.54 -7.39 4.76
N VAL A 78 8.46 -7.86 5.37
CA VAL A 78 8.53 -8.92 6.38
C VAL A 78 8.06 -10.22 5.72
N SER A 79 8.87 -11.26 5.90
CA SER A 79 8.42 -12.63 5.72
C SER A 79 7.33 -12.87 6.75
N GLY A 80 6.07 -12.99 6.31
CA GLY A 80 5.06 -13.65 7.15
C GLY A 80 5.51 -15.08 7.46
N PRO A 81 4.91 -15.76 8.46
CA PRO A 81 5.29 -17.14 8.74
C PRO A 81 5.21 -17.95 7.45
N ALA A 82 6.28 -18.67 7.13
CA ALA A 82 6.18 -19.81 6.24
C ALA A 82 5.09 -20.70 6.83
N ASN A 83 3.98 -20.86 6.11
CA ASN A 83 3.14 -22.03 6.31
C ASN A 83 3.93 -23.26 5.86
#